data_AF-A0A0F9DS70-F1
#
_entry.id   AF-A0A0F9DS70-F1
#
_cell.length_a   1.000
_cell.length_b   1.000
_cell.length_c   1.000
_cell.angle_alpha   90.00
_cell.angle_beta   90.00
_cell.angle_gamma   90.00
#
_symmetry.space_group_name_H-M   'P 1'
#
loop_
_entity.id
_entity.type
_entity.pdbx_description
1 polymer ?
#
loop_
_entity_poly.entity_id
_entity_poly.type
_entity_poly.pdbx_seq_one_letter_code
_entity_poly.pdbx_strand_id
1 'polypeptide(L)'
;LQNFDSLMIKGILKEDNVKIYLPRKNSMIYSDDDYTKTKYQVSHDVKWSKDQPIGFYTTEYGEEILVKACDIKENPSNYMLQLNFYELNELIDICPPKDSYFFNLKTEPFDEEGELEEKVLMNWISKFSLQFEREKYHASGHAPGIHIREMINKINPKKIFPIHTEKPELFKYENAETHIVKGQKYFI
;
A
#
# COMPACT_ATOMS: atom_id res chain seq x y z
N LEU A 1 -5.71 19.03 3.00
CA LEU A 1 -5.72 17.77 3.80
C LEU A 1 -5.57 18.10 5.29
N GLN A 2 -6.54 18.81 5.90
CA GLN A 2 -6.42 19.32 7.29
C GLN A 2 -7.37 18.65 8.30
N ASN A 3 -8.26 17.75 7.88
CA ASN A 3 -9.21 17.09 8.78
C ASN A 3 -9.03 15.57 8.76
N PHE A 4 -7.89 15.08 9.25
CA PHE A 4 -7.71 13.64 9.56
C PHE A 4 -8.59 13.17 10.74
N ASP A 5 -9.18 14.10 11.48
CA ASP A 5 -10.08 13.80 12.61
C ASP A 5 -11.34 13.05 12.19
N SER A 6 -11.86 13.29 10.98
CA SER A 6 -13.08 12.59 10.50
C SER A 6 -12.85 11.10 10.19
N LEU A 7 -11.59 10.70 9.99
CA LEU A 7 -11.23 9.31 9.71
C LEU A 7 -10.92 8.51 11.00
N MET A 8 -11.00 9.15 12.18
CA MET A 8 -10.64 8.56 13.49
C MET A 8 -9.20 8.01 13.55
N ILE A 9 -8.32 8.38 12.61
CA ILE A 9 -6.98 7.80 12.47
C ILE A 9 -6.06 8.20 13.63
N LYS A 10 -6.27 9.36 14.27
CA LYS A 10 -5.42 9.84 15.37
C LYS A 10 -5.34 8.88 16.56
N GLY A 11 -6.34 8.02 16.75
CA GLY A 11 -6.39 7.06 17.85
C GLY A 11 -5.71 5.72 17.57
N ILE A 12 -5.40 5.40 16.31
CA ILE A 12 -5.04 4.04 15.90
C ILE A 12 -3.73 3.55 16.55
N LEU A 13 -2.78 4.46 16.78
CA LEU A 13 -1.50 4.14 17.44
C LEU A 13 -1.64 3.99 18.97
N LYS A 14 -2.83 4.21 19.53
CA LYS A 14 -3.14 3.89 20.93
C LYS A 14 -3.69 2.48 21.10
N GLU A 15 -3.97 1.78 20.01
CA GLU A 15 -4.41 0.38 20.06
C GLU A 15 -3.20 -0.53 20.31
N ASP A 16 -3.27 -1.40 21.32
CA ASP A 16 -2.13 -2.22 21.76
C ASP A 16 -1.60 -3.17 20.66
N ASN A 17 -2.47 -3.57 19.73
CA ASN A 17 -2.17 -4.44 18.60
C ASN A 17 -1.56 -3.73 17.39
N VAL A 18 -1.43 -2.40 17.42
CA VAL A 18 -0.82 -1.61 16.35
C VAL A 18 0.57 -1.17 16.77
N LYS A 19 1.58 -1.59 16.01
CA LYS A 19 2.99 -1.30 16.25
C LYS A 19 3.62 -0.66 15.01
N ILE A 20 4.65 0.15 15.23
CA ILE A 20 5.45 0.76 14.17
C ILE A 20 6.70 -0.08 13.98
N TYR A 21 6.87 -0.63 12.78
CA TYR A 21 8.08 -1.35 12.43
C TYR A 21 9.27 -0.37 12.31
N LEU A 22 10.36 -0.67 13.02
CA LEU A 22 11.58 0.11 13.05
C LEU A 22 12.71 -0.63 12.32
N PRO A 23 12.92 -0.36 11.02
CA PRO A 23 14.01 -0.96 10.25
C PRO A 23 15.39 -0.44 10.68
N ARG A 24 16.42 -1.29 10.59
CA ARG A 24 17.83 -0.87 10.81
C ARG A 24 18.26 0.18 9.79
N LYS A 25 19.22 1.06 10.12
CA LYS A 25 19.57 2.21 9.27
C LYS A 25 21.05 2.47 9.00
N ASN A 26 21.95 2.09 9.89
CA ASN A 26 23.34 2.55 9.86
C ASN A 26 24.33 1.40 9.71
N SER A 27 24.26 0.46 10.64
CA SER A 27 25.13 -0.69 10.68
C SER A 27 24.52 -1.78 9.80
N MET A 28 25.29 -2.25 8.82
CA MET A 28 24.93 -3.46 8.06
C MET A 28 24.97 -4.73 8.94
N ILE A 29 25.19 -4.60 10.25
CA ILE A 29 25.51 -5.68 11.20
C ILE A 29 24.58 -5.78 12.41
N TYR A 30 23.47 -5.02 12.47
CA TYR A 30 22.55 -4.95 13.63
C TYR A 30 23.27 -4.55 14.93
N SER A 31 23.37 -3.26 15.17
CA SER A 31 23.86 -2.66 16.43
C SER A 31 22.71 -1.94 17.14
N ASP A 32 22.77 -1.82 18.46
CA ASP A 32 21.88 -0.92 19.20
C ASP A 32 21.93 0.52 18.66
N ASP A 33 23.07 0.90 18.07
CA ASP A 33 23.28 2.20 17.42
C ASP A 33 22.32 2.44 16.23
N ASP A 34 21.84 1.37 15.58
CA ASP A 34 20.86 1.47 14.49
C ASP A 34 19.53 2.10 14.93
N TYR A 35 19.26 2.06 16.23
CA TYR A 35 18.00 2.44 16.83
C TYR A 35 18.12 3.71 17.68
N THR A 36 19.25 4.41 17.63
CA THR A 36 19.45 5.66 18.37
C THR A 36 18.86 6.86 17.62
N LYS A 37 17.92 7.58 18.26
CA LYS A 37 17.30 8.87 17.87
C LYS A 37 17.44 9.27 16.40
N THR A 38 16.76 8.52 15.54
CA THR A 38 16.71 8.82 14.10
C THR A 38 15.49 9.66 13.76
N LYS A 39 15.54 10.37 12.62
CA LYS A 39 14.39 11.11 12.07
C LYS A 39 13.13 10.25 11.87
N TYR A 40 13.25 8.92 11.89
CA TYR A 40 12.15 7.98 11.69
C TYR A 40 11.42 7.62 12.98
N GLN A 41 11.98 8.00 14.13
CA GLN A 41 11.28 7.94 15.42
C GLN A 41 10.44 9.20 15.68
N VAL A 42 10.53 10.21 14.80
CA VAL A 42 9.78 11.47 14.90
C VAL A 42 8.31 11.18 14.67
N SER A 43 7.46 11.71 15.54
CA SER A 43 6.02 11.50 15.50
C SER A 43 5.38 12.11 14.25
N HIS A 44 4.08 11.89 14.12
CA HIS A 44 3.26 12.44 13.04
C HIS A 44 3.01 13.96 13.15
N ASP A 45 3.67 14.66 14.10
CA ASP A 45 3.52 16.10 14.23
C ASP A 45 4.08 16.83 13.01
N VAL A 46 3.23 17.65 12.40
CA VAL A 46 3.54 18.46 11.22
C VAL A 46 3.83 19.93 11.59
N LYS A 47 3.79 20.28 12.88
CA LYS A 47 4.14 21.62 13.37
C LYS A 47 5.64 21.78 13.52
N TRP A 48 6.29 22.02 12.38
CA TRP A 48 7.71 22.38 12.34
C TRP A 48 7.90 23.84 12.77
N SER A 49 8.08 24.07 14.08
CA SER A 49 8.45 25.36 14.65
C SER A 49 9.84 25.27 15.30
N LYS A 50 10.65 26.32 15.19
CA LYS A 50 11.98 26.37 15.84
C LYS A 50 11.87 26.34 17.37
N ASP A 51 10.71 26.71 17.91
CA ASP A 51 10.47 26.92 19.33
C ASP A 51 9.75 25.74 19.99
N GLN A 52 9.42 24.70 19.22
CA GLN A 52 8.78 23.48 19.73
C GLN A 52 9.73 22.29 19.60
N PRO A 53 9.90 21.46 20.65
CA PRO A 53 10.68 20.25 20.56
C PRO A 53 10.02 19.27 19.58
N ILE A 54 10.84 18.54 18.83
CA ILE A 54 10.37 17.48 17.93
C ILE A 54 9.77 16.34 18.78
N GLY A 55 8.51 16.01 18.54
CA GLY A 55 7.85 14.85 19.13
C GLY A 55 8.43 13.55 18.59
N PHE A 56 8.56 12.54 19.46
CA PHE A 56 8.96 11.19 19.07
C PHE A 56 7.82 10.23 19.39
N TYR A 57 7.64 9.18 18.57
CA TYR A 57 6.62 8.15 18.82
C TYR A 57 6.78 7.52 20.21
N THR A 58 8.01 7.31 20.67
CA THR A 58 8.26 6.74 22.00
C THR A 58 7.83 7.69 23.13
N THR A 59 7.99 8.99 22.94
CA THR A 59 7.51 10.00 23.90
C THR A 59 5.99 10.07 23.94
N GLU A 60 5.32 9.91 22.80
CA GLU A 60 3.87 10.06 22.68
C GLU A 60 3.08 8.78 23.02
N TYR A 61 3.63 7.61 22.67
CA TYR A 61 2.94 6.33 22.73
C TYR A 61 3.68 5.27 23.57
N GLY A 62 4.84 5.61 24.14
CA GLY A 62 5.69 4.70 24.90
C GLY A 62 6.68 3.92 24.02
N GLU A 63 7.73 3.37 24.61
CA GLU A 63 8.77 2.60 23.89
C GLU A 63 8.22 1.36 23.20
N GLU A 64 7.18 0.74 23.77
CA GLU A 64 6.55 -0.48 23.24
C GLU A 64 5.80 -0.29 21.92
N ILE A 65 5.64 0.94 21.42
CA ILE A 65 5.04 1.20 20.10
C ILE A 65 5.97 0.73 18.97
N LEU A 66 7.28 0.70 19.20
CA LEU A 66 8.26 0.35 18.19
C LEU A 66 8.58 -1.16 18.25
N VAL A 67 8.60 -1.80 17.09
CA VAL A 67 9.00 -3.21 16.95
C VAL A 67 10.11 -3.35 15.92
N LYS A 68 11.15 -4.10 16.25
CA LYS A 68 12.33 -4.33 15.39
C LYS A 68 12.24 -5.70 14.72
N ALA A 69 13.09 -5.93 13.73
CA ALA A 69 13.18 -7.24 13.06
C ALA A 69 13.51 -8.39 14.03
N CYS A 70 14.36 -8.15 15.04
CA CYS A 70 14.70 -9.15 16.05
C CYS A 70 13.48 -9.57 16.89
N ASP A 71 12.64 -8.61 17.29
CA ASP A 71 11.45 -8.88 18.10
C ASP A 71 10.44 -9.73 17.30
N ILE A 72 10.26 -9.41 16.02
CA ILE A 72 9.41 -10.20 15.10
C ILE A 72 9.99 -11.61 14.94
N LYS A 73 11.30 -11.74 14.76
CA LYS A 73 11.98 -13.01 14.53
C LYS A 73 11.88 -13.97 15.73
N GLU A 74 11.82 -13.46 16.95
CA GLU A 74 11.64 -14.28 18.15
C GLU A 74 10.27 -14.96 18.17
N ASN A 75 9.21 -14.26 17.76
CA ASN A 75 7.83 -14.78 17.79
C ASN A 75 7.04 -14.38 16.52
N PRO A 76 7.40 -14.90 15.34
CA PRO A 76 6.88 -14.40 14.06
C PRO A 76 5.37 -14.62 13.89
N SER A 77 4.80 -15.61 14.56
CA SER A 77 3.35 -15.89 14.53
C SER A 77 2.49 -14.81 15.19
N ASN A 78 3.09 -13.91 15.98
CA ASN A 78 2.36 -12.85 16.69
C ASN A 78 2.14 -11.61 15.82
N TYR A 79 2.73 -11.56 14.62
CA TYR A 79 2.79 -10.35 13.81
C TYR A 79 2.18 -10.55 12.42
N MET A 80 1.45 -9.53 11.97
CA MET A 80 1.17 -9.29 10.56
C MET A 80 1.89 -8.01 10.17
N LEU A 81 2.81 -8.12 9.21
CA LEU A 81 3.66 -7.00 8.81
C LEU A 81 3.21 -6.44 7.46
N GLN A 82 3.04 -5.13 7.40
CA GLN A 82 2.85 -4.41 6.15
C GLN A 82 4.20 -3.90 5.66
N LEU A 83 4.62 -4.39 4.49
CA LEU A 83 5.81 -3.92 3.78
C LEU A 83 5.39 -3.32 2.44
N ASN A 84 6.05 -2.25 2.01
CA ASN A 84 5.99 -1.81 0.63
C ASN A 84 7.07 -2.50 -0.23
N PHE A 85 7.05 -2.26 -1.54
CA PHE A 85 7.97 -2.91 -2.48
C PHE A 85 9.45 -2.63 -2.18
N TYR A 86 9.77 -1.40 -1.75
CA TYR A 86 11.13 -0.98 -1.43
C TYR A 86 11.61 -1.48 -0.06
N GLU A 87 10.72 -2.08 0.73
CA GLU A 87 11.02 -2.65 2.05
C GLU A 87 11.13 -4.18 1.99
N LEU A 88 11.07 -4.80 0.81
CA LEU A 88 11.24 -6.26 0.67
C LEU A 88 12.62 -6.73 1.18
N ASN A 89 13.62 -5.85 1.22
CA ASN A 89 14.93 -6.14 1.80
C ASN A 89 14.86 -6.46 3.30
N GLU A 90 13.83 -6.01 4.01
CA GLU A 90 13.64 -6.27 5.43
C GLU A 90 13.41 -7.76 5.71
N LEU A 91 12.96 -8.53 4.70
CA LEU A 91 12.81 -9.99 4.80
C LEU A 91 14.13 -10.69 5.15
N ILE A 92 15.29 -10.12 4.78
CA ILE A 92 16.61 -10.64 5.17
C ILE A 92 16.73 -10.72 6.68
N ASP A 93 16.23 -9.70 7.35
CA ASP A 93 16.46 -9.49 8.77
C ASP A 93 15.37 -10.13 9.62
N ILE A 94 14.12 -9.96 9.17
CA ILE A 94 12.95 -10.62 9.74
C ILE A 94 13.14 -12.14 9.66
N CYS A 95 13.70 -12.63 8.56
CA CYS A 95 13.92 -14.05 8.28
C CYS A 95 12.64 -14.86 8.58
N PRO A 96 11.53 -14.59 7.85
CA PRO A 96 10.25 -15.21 8.13
C PRO A 96 10.36 -16.74 8.05
N PRO A 97 9.63 -17.49 8.91
CA PRO A 97 9.57 -18.93 8.79
C PRO A 97 9.16 -19.36 7.39
N LYS A 98 9.70 -20.50 6.95
CA LYS A 98 9.27 -21.14 5.71
C LYS A 98 7.74 -21.29 5.70
N ASP A 99 7.14 -21.09 4.54
CA ASP A 99 5.70 -21.19 4.30
C ASP A 99 4.86 -20.10 4.99
N SER A 100 5.48 -19.03 5.48
CA SER A 100 4.77 -17.82 5.89
C SER A 100 3.99 -17.21 4.71
N TYR A 101 2.81 -16.65 4.99
CA TYR A 101 1.95 -16.05 3.97
C TYR A 101 2.41 -14.64 3.60
N PHE A 102 2.46 -14.37 2.29
CA PHE A 102 2.63 -13.05 1.72
C PHE A 102 1.37 -12.69 0.92
N PHE A 103 0.63 -11.71 1.40
CA PHE A 103 -0.56 -11.20 0.74
C PHE A 103 -0.17 -10.02 -0.16
N ASN A 104 -0.29 -10.19 -1.48
CA ASN A 104 -0.12 -9.08 -2.39
C ASN A 104 -1.47 -8.43 -2.70
N LEU A 105 -1.68 -7.23 -2.17
CA LEU A 105 -2.92 -6.46 -2.36
C LEU A 105 -2.84 -5.49 -3.54
N LYS A 106 -1.70 -5.39 -4.24
CA LYS A 106 -1.55 -4.55 -5.42
C LYS A 106 -2.31 -5.12 -6.62
N THR A 107 -2.71 -4.23 -7.52
CA THR A 107 -3.24 -4.58 -8.85
C THR A 107 -2.16 -5.30 -9.67
N GLU A 108 -2.59 -6.07 -10.67
CA GLU A 108 -1.68 -6.66 -11.65
C GLU A 108 -0.88 -5.58 -12.41
N PRO A 109 0.34 -5.91 -12.86
CA PRO A 109 1.10 -5.04 -13.75
C PRO A 109 0.28 -4.63 -14.99
N PHE A 110 0.38 -3.36 -15.36
CA PHE A 110 -0.26 -2.80 -16.56
C PHE A 110 0.76 -2.16 -17.52
N ASP A 111 2.05 -2.16 -17.15
CA ASP A 111 3.16 -1.67 -17.96
C ASP A 111 4.43 -2.49 -17.71
N GLU A 112 5.47 -2.25 -18.51
CA GLU A 112 6.75 -2.97 -18.44
C GLU A 112 7.47 -2.78 -17.09
N GLU A 113 7.31 -1.61 -16.46
CA GLU A 113 7.90 -1.32 -15.15
C GLU A 113 7.27 -2.21 -14.06
N GLY A 114 5.94 -2.30 -14.04
CA GLY A 114 5.20 -3.17 -13.14
C GLY A 114 5.55 -4.66 -13.33
N GLU A 115 5.76 -5.11 -14.56
CA GLU A 115 6.18 -6.49 -14.84
C GLU A 115 7.57 -6.79 -14.25
N LEU A 116 8.49 -5.83 -14.33
CA LEU A 116 9.81 -5.94 -13.72
C LEU A 116 9.73 -5.94 -12.19
N GLU A 117 8.92 -5.06 -11.59
CA GLU A 117 8.67 -5.05 -10.14
C GLU A 117 8.11 -6.40 -9.67
N GLU A 118 7.12 -6.94 -10.39
CA GLU A 118 6.52 -8.23 -10.06
C GLU A 118 7.57 -9.35 -10.12
N LYS A 119 8.45 -9.36 -11.13
CA LYS A 119 9.54 -10.32 -11.22
C LYS A 119 10.49 -10.24 -10.02
N VAL A 120 10.83 -9.04 -9.58
CA VAL A 120 11.66 -8.84 -8.37
C VAL A 120 10.94 -9.36 -7.14
N LEU A 121 9.65 -9.02 -6.97
CA LEU A 121 8.83 -9.52 -5.87
C LEU A 121 8.81 -11.06 -5.84
N MET A 122 8.55 -11.73 -6.97
CA MET A 122 8.51 -13.19 -7.04
C MET A 122 9.86 -13.84 -6.71
N ASN A 123 10.97 -13.19 -7.02
CA ASN A 123 12.30 -13.65 -6.59
C ASN A 123 12.46 -13.60 -5.07
N TRP A 124 11.97 -12.56 -4.41
CA TRP A 124 11.93 -12.48 -2.94
C TRP A 124 11.06 -13.57 -2.33
N ILE A 125 9.84 -13.76 -2.85
CA ILE A 125 8.93 -14.83 -2.40
C ILE A 125 9.62 -16.20 -2.48
N SER A 126 10.24 -16.49 -3.62
CA SER A 126 10.96 -17.76 -3.83
C SER A 126 12.17 -17.90 -2.88
N LYS A 127 12.97 -16.84 -2.74
CA LYS A 127 14.17 -16.83 -1.90
C LYS A 127 13.87 -17.19 -0.43
N PHE A 128 12.74 -16.72 0.09
CA PHE A 128 12.30 -16.96 1.46
C PHE A 128 11.27 -18.09 1.59
N SER A 129 10.94 -18.77 0.49
CA SER A 129 9.95 -19.86 0.47
C SER A 129 8.60 -19.44 1.10
N LEU A 130 8.10 -18.27 0.68
CA LEU A 130 6.83 -17.71 1.14
C LEU A 130 5.66 -18.23 0.31
N GLN A 131 4.49 -18.34 0.94
CA GLN A 131 3.23 -18.66 0.26
C GLN A 131 2.65 -17.37 -0.33
N PHE A 132 2.51 -17.30 -1.65
CA PHE A 132 2.05 -16.09 -2.34
C PHE A 132 0.55 -16.16 -2.64
N GLU A 133 -0.22 -15.20 -2.14
CA GLU A 133 -1.66 -15.08 -2.38
C GLU A 133 -1.98 -13.65 -2.84
N ARG A 134 -2.64 -13.51 -4.01
CA ARG A 134 -3.07 -12.21 -4.56
C ARG A 134 -4.57 -12.15 -4.78
N GLU A 135 -5.06 -13.07 -5.60
CA GLU A 135 -6.40 -13.01 -6.20
C GLU A 135 -7.54 -12.98 -5.18
N LYS A 136 -7.35 -13.57 -3.99
CA LYS A 136 -8.38 -13.64 -2.96
C LYS A 136 -8.55 -12.34 -2.17
N TYR A 137 -7.54 -11.48 -2.16
CA TYR A 137 -7.46 -10.35 -1.21
C TYR A 137 -7.31 -9.00 -1.92
N HIS A 138 -7.05 -8.98 -3.23
CA HIS A 138 -7.06 -7.74 -3.99
C HIS A 138 -8.48 -7.15 -4.09
N ALA A 139 -8.65 -5.93 -3.60
CA ALA A 139 -9.85 -5.13 -3.82
C ALA A 139 -9.56 -4.07 -4.89
N SER A 140 -10.14 -4.24 -6.08
CA SER A 140 -9.98 -3.26 -7.16
C SER A 140 -10.66 -1.94 -6.78
N GLY A 141 -9.97 -0.83 -7.05
CA GLY A 141 -10.56 0.51 -6.97
C GLY A 141 -11.51 0.83 -8.13
N HIS A 142 -11.56 -0.02 -9.15
CA HIS A 142 -12.42 0.16 -10.33
C HIS A 142 -13.69 -0.67 -10.22
N ALA A 143 -14.81 -0.11 -10.71
CA ALA A 143 -16.06 -0.85 -10.79
C ALA A 143 -15.91 -2.03 -11.79
N PRO A 144 -16.39 -3.23 -11.45
CA PRO A 144 -16.40 -4.34 -12.40
C PRO A 144 -17.35 -4.04 -13.57
N GLY A 145 -17.09 -4.66 -14.72
CA GLY A 145 -17.80 -4.37 -15.97
C GLY A 145 -19.33 -4.52 -15.88
N ILE A 146 -19.83 -5.44 -15.05
CA ILE A 146 -21.28 -5.59 -14.82
C ILE A 146 -21.88 -4.36 -14.13
N HIS A 147 -21.22 -3.80 -13.12
CA HIS A 147 -21.68 -2.58 -12.44
C HIS A 147 -21.57 -1.35 -13.35
N ILE A 148 -20.53 -1.28 -14.20
CA ILE A 148 -20.41 -0.22 -15.21
C ILE A 148 -21.59 -0.29 -16.20
N ARG A 149 -21.94 -1.50 -16.66
CA ARG A 149 -23.07 -1.72 -17.57
C ARG A 149 -24.41 -1.34 -16.93
N GLU A 150 -24.63 -1.76 -15.69
CA GLU A 150 -25.82 -1.38 -14.91
C GLU A 150 -25.93 0.14 -14.75
N MET A 151 -24.82 0.81 -14.44
CA MET A 151 -24.76 2.27 -14.36
C MET A 151 -25.14 2.92 -15.70
N ILE A 152 -24.56 2.46 -16.82
CA ILE A 152 -24.87 2.98 -18.15
C ILE A 152 -26.35 2.78 -18.48
N ASN A 153 -26.90 1.58 -18.25
CA ASN A 153 -28.31 1.27 -18.50
C ASN A 153 -29.25 2.14 -17.66
N LYS A 154 -28.89 2.40 -16.40
CA LYS A 154 -29.69 3.24 -15.49
C LYS A 154 -29.66 4.72 -15.88
N ILE A 155 -28.51 5.24 -16.30
CA ILE A 155 -28.36 6.62 -16.76
C ILE A 155 -29.03 6.81 -18.12
N ASN A 156 -29.00 5.77 -18.97
CA ASN A 156 -29.45 5.78 -20.37
C ASN A 156 -28.90 7.00 -21.16
N PRO A 157 -27.57 7.15 -21.25
CA PRO A 157 -26.96 8.33 -21.85
C PRO A 157 -27.12 8.34 -23.37
N LYS A 158 -27.29 9.52 -23.96
CA LYS A 158 -27.32 9.69 -25.42
C LYS A 158 -25.96 9.51 -26.09
N LYS A 159 -24.87 9.77 -25.36
CA LYS A 159 -23.48 9.65 -25.83
C LYS A 159 -22.62 9.04 -24.73
N ILE A 160 -21.67 8.17 -25.08
CA ILE A 160 -20.74 7.56 -24.13
C ILE A 160 -19.31 7.82 -24.62
N PHE A 161 -18.50 8.39 -23.72
CA PHE A 161 -17.08 8.62 -23.95
C PHE A 161 -16.24 7.79 -22.99
N PRO A 162 -15.91 6.50 -23.28
CA PRO A 162 -14.89 5.76 -22.53
C PRO A 162 -13.58 6.53 -22.43
N ILE A 163 -13.19 6.82 -21.19
CA ILE A 163 -11.86 7.35 -20.82
C ILE A 163 -11.22 6.40 -19.81
N HIS A 164 -9.90 6.43 -19.71
CA HIS A 164 -9.14 5.61 -18.76
C HIS A 164 -9.40 4.09 -18.92
N THR A 165 -9.43 3.64 -20.18
CA THR A 165 -9.54 2.23 -20.55
C THR A 165 -8.73 1.98 -21.82
N GLU A 166 -8.10 0.80 -21.92
CA GLU A 166 -7.41 0.35 -23.14
C GLU A 166 -8.37 -0.24 -24.18
N LYS A 167 -9.61 -0.58 -23.76
CA LYS A 167 -10.61 -1.27 -24.57
C LYS A 167 -11.89 -0.45 -24.75
N PRO A 168 -11.81 0.77 -25.32
CA PRO A 168 -12.98 1.64 -25.50
C PRO A 168 -14.08 0.99 -26.38
N GLU A 169 -13.71 0.04 -27.25
CA GLU A 169 -14.62 -0.71 -28.10
C GLU A 169 -15.63 -1.58 -27.34
N LEU A 170 -15.39 -1.88 -26.06
CA LEU A 170 -16.32 -2.60 -25.19
C LEU A 170 -17.52 -1.75 -24.74
N PHE A 171 -17.48 -0.43 -24.96
CA PHE A 171 -18.53 0.51 -24.58
C PHE A 171 -19.53 0.77 -25.71
N LYS A 172 -19.73 -0.20 -26.63
CA LYS A 172 -20.76 -0.12 -27.68
C LYS A 172 -22.15 -0.41 -27.10
N TYR A 173 -23.06 0.55 -27.20
CA TYR A 173 -24.45 0.44 -26.75
C TYR A 173 -25.38 0.92 -27.87
N GLU A 174 -26.48 0.19 -28.11
CA GLU A 174 -27.42 0.49 -29.20
C GLU A 174 -28.07 1.88 -29.08
N ASN A 175 -28.32 2.33 -27.85
CA ASN A 175 -29.05 3.57 -27.58
C ASN A 175 -28.14 4.79 -27.35
N ALA A 176 -26.84 4.67 -27.59
CA ALA A 176 -25.88 5.75 -27.35
C ALA A 176 -24.90 5.93 -28.52
N GLU A 177 -24.52 7.17 -28.80
CA GLU A 177 -23.41 7.47 -29.69
C GLU A 177 -22.09 7.12 -28.99
N THR A 178 -21.32 6.18 -29.55
CA THR A 178 -20.06 5.67 -28.96
C THR A 178 -18.85 5.89 -29.87
N HIS A 179 -19.03 6.58 -31.00
CA HIS A 179 -17.96 6.87 -31.95
C HIS A 179 -17.14 8.08 -31.48
N ILE A 180 -16.05 7.80 -30.78
CA ILE A 180 -15.09 8.84 -30.37
C ILE A 180 -13.92 8.88 -31.34
N VAL A 181 -13.59 10.07 -31.82
CA VAL A 181 -12.41 10.39 -32.60
C VAL A 181 -11.44 11.14 -31.69
N LYS A 182 -10.25 10.55 -31.49
CA LYS A 182 -9.20 11.16 -30.67
C LYS A 182 -8.84 12.55 -31.21
N GLY A 183 -8.85 13.56 -30.34
CA GLY A 183 -8.51 14.94 -30.68
C GLY A 183 -9.66 15.77 -31.28
N GLN A 184 -10.81 15.17 -31.56
CA GLN A 184 -12.00 15.91 -32.00
C GLN A 184 -12.64 16.66 -30.81
N LYS A 185 -13.10 17.89 -31.06
CA LYS A 185 -13.91 18.65 -30.09
C LYS A 185 -15.36 18.21 -30.20
N TYR A 186 -15.96 17.91 -29.05
CA TYR A 186 -17.37 17.57 -28.93
C TYR A 186 -18.07 18.67 -28.14
N PHE A 187 -19.25 19.09 -28.60
CA PHE A 187 -20.10 20.05 -27.91
C PHE A 187 -21.28 19.27 -27.30
N ILE A 188 -21.55 19.53 -26.02
CA ILE A 188 -22.60 18.88 -25.21
C ILE A 188 -23.88 19.71 -25.32
#